data_AF-A0A7Y2PAL2-F1
#
_entry.id   AF-A0A7Y2PAL2-F1
#
_cell.length_a   1.000
_cell.length_b   1.000
_cell.length_c   1.000
_cell.angle_alpha   90.00
_cell.angle_beta   90.00
_cell.angle_gamma   90.00
#
_symmetry.space_group_name_H-M   'P 1'
#
loop_
_entity.id
_entity.type
_entity.pdbx_description
1 polymer ?
#
loop_
_entity_poly.entity_id
_entity_poly.type
_entity_poly.pdbx_seq_one_letter_code
_entity_poly.pdbx_strand_id
1 'polypeptide(L)' 'MTLNAEEQPLKVDVLNGEVVMTGPRVAIALRPGAATETARRLVAAADLATQQAGTVPIPHPDRGAASND' A
#
# COMPACT_ATOMS: atom_id res chain seq x y z
N MET A 1 -10.63 13.41 -6.75
CA MET A 1 -9.96 13.76 -5.48
C MET A 1 -8.73 12.88 -5.37
N THR A 2 -7.53 13.44 -5.43
CA THR A 2 -6.29 12.69 -5.21
C THR A 2 -6.06 12.59 -3.70
N LEU A 3 -6.18 11.38 -3.15
CA LEU A 3 -5.70 11.11 -1.79
C LEU A 3 -4.17 11.20 -1.85
N ASN A 4 -3.61 12.33 -1.41
CA ASN A 4 -2.18 12.42 -1.15
C ASN A 4 -1.88 11.39 -0.06
N ALA A 5 -1.30 10.25 -0.45
CA ALA A 5 -0.85 9.23 0.47
C ALA A 5 0.39 9.77 1.19
N GLU A 6 0.29 9.94 2.50
CA GLU A 6 1.46 10.28 3.29
C GLU A 6 2.35 9.03 3.41
N GLU A 7 3.65 9.19 3.19
CA GLU A 7 4.61 8.06 3.20
C GLU A 7 4.81 7.46 4.60
N GLN A 8 4.33 8.15 5.64
CA GLN A 8 4.46 7.69 7.01
C GLN A 8 3.46 6.55 7.29
N PRO A 9 3.95 5.40 7.80
CA PRO A 9 3.06 4.30 8.16
C PRO A 9 2.16 4.67 9.33
N LEU A 10 1.01 4.00 9.42
CA LEU A 10 0.12 4.12 10.58
C LEU A 10 0.82 3.55 11.83
N LYS A 11 0.69 4.27 12.95
CA LYS A 11 1.06 3.75 14.26
C LYS A 11 0.01 2.74 14.72
N VAL A 12 0.44 1.61 15.28
CA VAL A 12 -0.43 0.56 15.81
C VAL A 12 -0.05 0.29 17.26
N ASP A 13 -1.02 0.40 18.16
CA ASP A 13 -0.87 0.13 19.59
C ASP A 13 -2.01 -0.79 20.08
N VAL A 14 -1.85 -1.36 21.29
CA VAL A 14 -2.92 -2.11 21.98
C VAL A 14 -3.28 -1.39 23.26
N LEU A 15 -4.54 -0.98 23.39
CA LEU A 15 -5.05 -0.23 24.54
C LEU A 15 -6.39 -0.85 24.99
N ASN A 16 -6.50 -1.22 26.27
CA ASN A 16 -7.71 -1.79 26.86
C ASN A 16 -8.29 -3.01 26.10
N GLY A 17 -7.42 -3.83 25.50
CA GLY A 17 -7.84 -5.01 24.71
C GLY A 17 -8.33 -4.70 23.30
N GLU A 18 -8.24 -3.44 22.87
CA GLU A 18 -8.50 -3.01 21.49
C GLU A 18 -7.20 -2.69 20.77
N VAL A 19 -7.18 -2.91 19.45
CA VAL A 19 -6.09 -2.50 18.58
C VAL A 19 -6.39 -1.11 18.06
N VAL A 20 -5.51 -0.16 18.36
CA VAL A 20 -5.65 1.24 17.99
C VAL A 20 -4.68 1.58 16.87
N MET A 21 -5.20 2.05 15.74
CA MET A 21 -4.40 2.50 14.60
C MET A 21 -4.56 4.00 14.41
N THR A 22 -3.45 4.74 14.36
CA THR A 22 -3.45 6.20 14.24
C THR A 22 -2.49 6.68 13.15
N GLY A 23 -2.91 7.70 12.42
CA GLY A 23 -2.12 8.38 11.41
C GLY A 23 -2.68 9.77 11.12
N PRO A 24 -2.06 10.52 10.21
CA PRO A 24 -2.39 11.93 9.97
C PRO A 24 -3.88 12.21 9.65
N ARG A 25 -4.57 11.23 9.06
CA ARG A 25 -5.98 11.36 8.62
C ARG A 25 -6.90 10.27 9.15
N VAL A 26 -6.40 9.40 10.02
CA VAL A 26 -7.16 8.25 10.51
C VAL A 26 -6.85 7.98 11.97
N ALA A 27 -7.88 7.72 12.75
CA ALA A 27 -7.79 7.18 14.09
C ALA A 27 -8.92 6.16 14.25
N ILE A 28 -8.58 4.90 14.48
CA ILE A 28 -9.56 3.82 14.60
C ILE A 28 -9.15 2.86 15.71
N ALA A 29 -10.14 2.40 16.49
CA ALA A 29 -9.99 1.32 17.46
C ALA A 29 -10.80 0.11 16.98
N LEU A 30 -10.18 -1.07 17.00
CA LEU A 30 -10.76 -2.32 16.53
C LEU A 30 -10.70 -3.36 17.64
N ARG A 31 -11.80 -4.10 17.80
CA ARG A 31 -11.76 -5.34 18.60
C ARG A 31 -10.80 -6.36 17.97
N PRO A 32 -10.24 -7.30 18.75
CA PRO A 32 -9.19 -8.21 18.27
C PRO A 32 -9.54 -8.95 16.97
N GLY A 33 -10.73 -9.54 16.86
CA GLY A 33 -11.15 -10.26 15.66
C GLY A 33 -11.26 -9.36 14.41
N ALA A 34 -11.78 -8.15 14.58
CA ALA A 34 -11.87 -7.18 13.48
C ALA A 34 -10.48 -6.67 13.06
N ALA A 35 -9.57 -6.48 14.02
CA ALA A 35 -8.19 -6.10 13.76
C ALA A 35 -7.44 -7.20 12.97
N THR A 36 -7.62 -8.48 13.34
CA THR A 36 -7.02 -9.61 12.61
C THR A 36 -7.50 -9.66 11.17
N GLU A 37 -8.80 -9.56 10.93
CA GLU A 37 -9.36 -9.58 9.57
C GLU A 37 -8.92 -8.36 8.75
N THR A 38 -8.86 -7.18 9.38
CA THR A 38 -8.37 -5.95 8.74
C THR A 38 -6.91 -6.09 8.32
N ALA A 39 -6.05 -6.63 9.19
CA ALA A 39 -4.64 -6.88 8.88
C ALA A 39 -4.49 -7.85 7.70
N ARG A 40 -5.28 -8.93 7.66
CA ARG A 40 -5.25 -9.88 6.52
C ARG A 40 -5.60 -9.21 5.20
N ARG A 41 -6.66 -8.39 5.18
CA ARG A 41 -7.06 -7.63 3.99
C ARG A 41 -6.01 -6.61 3.58
N LEU A 42 -5.38 -5.95 4.54
CA LEU A 42 -4.32 -4.97 4.29
C LEU A 42 -3.11 -5.64 3.62
N VAL A 43 -2.69 -6.81 4.11
CA VAL A 43 -1.61 -7.60 3.49
C VAL A 43 -1.97 -7.98 2.06
N ALA A 44 -3.16 -8.55 1.84
CA ALA A 44 -3.60 -8.93 0.50
C ALA A 44 -3.66 -7.73 -0.48
N ALA A 45 -4.09 -6.57 0.00
CA ALA A 45 -4.11 -5.34 -0.80
C ALA A 45 -2.69 -4.85 -1.11
N ALA A 46 -1.76 -4.93 -0.15
CA ALA A 46 -0.36 -4.55 -0.36
C ALA A 46 0.34 -5.48 -1.37
N ASP A 47 0.08 -6.78 -1.31
CA ASP A 47 0.58 -7.75 -2.29
C ASP A 47 0.05 -7.45 -3.70
N LEU A 48 -1.23 -7.11 -3.82
CA LEU A 48 -1.83 -6.74 -5.10
C LEU A 48 -1.20 -5.45 -5.65
N ALA A 49 -1.04 -4.42 -4.81
CA ALA A 49 -0.42 -3.16 -5.20
C ALA A 49 1.04 -3.35 -5.65
N THR A 50 1.79 -4.22 -4.98
CA THR A 50 3.18 -4.57 -5.34
C THR A 50 3.24 -5.24 -6.72
N GLN A 51 2.35 -6.20 -6.98
CA GLN A 51 2.25 -6.85 -8.29
C GLN A 51 1.92 -5.84 -9.40
N GLN A 52 0.98 -4.93 -9.15
CA GLN A 52 0.61 -3.88 -10.11
C GLN A 52 1.77 -2.93 -10.40
N ALA A 53 2.53 -2.54 -9.37
CA ALA A 53 3.73 -1.71 -9.53
C ALA A 53 4.82 -2.41 -10.36
N GLY A 54 4.97 -3.74 -10.21
CA GLY A 54 5.89 -4.55 -11.02
C GLY A 54 5.43 -4.82 -12.45
N THR A 55 4.16 -4.56 -12.78
CA THR A 55 3.58 -4.83 -14.12
C THR A 55 3.57 -3.60 -15.03
N VAL A 56 4.19 -2.48 -14.61
CA VAL A 56 4.36 -1.32 -15.50
C VAL A 56 5.31 -1.73 -16.64
N PRO A 57 4.87 -1.73 -17.91
CA PRO A 57 5.75 -2.01 -19.02
C PRO A 57 6.80 -0.91 -19.06
N ILE A 58 8.06 -1.28 -18.87
CA ILE A 58 9.18 -0.39 -19.19
C ILE A 58 9.06 -0.13 -20.69
N PRO A 59 8.83 1.11 -21.16
CA PRO A 59 8.90 1.38 -22.59
C PRO A 59 10.33 1.04 -23.02
N HIS A 60 10.48 -0.05 -23.75
CA HIS A 60 11.72 -0.40 -24.41
C HIS A 60 12.02 0.78 -25.35
N PRO A 61 13.12 1.54 -25.17
CA PRO A 61 13.49 2.51 -26.16
C PRO A 61 13.76 1.74 -27.45
N ASP A 62 12.90 1.99 -28.43
CA ASP A 62 13.00 1.56 -29.80
C ASP A 62 14.44 1.74 -30.29
N ARG A 63 15.22 0.64 -30.34
CA ARG A 63 16.51 0.61 -31.06
C ARG A 63 16.20 0.33 -32.53
N GLY A 64 15.44 1.24 -33.13
CA GLY A 64 15.22 1.40 -34.55
C GLY A 64 15.81 2.74 -35.01
N ALA A 65 17.14 2.84 -35.02
CA ALA A 65 17.94 3.84 -35.76
C ALA A 65 19.43 3.56 -35.43
N ALA A 66 20.37 3.37 -36.35
CA ALA A 66 20.40 3.52 -37.79
C ALA A 66 21.46 2.54 -38.32
N SER A 67 21.11 1.76 -39.36
CA SER A 67 22.11 1.30 -40.32
C SER A 67 22.57 2.55 -41.06
N ASN A 68 23.82 2.96 -40.87
CA ASN A 68 24.48 3.87 -41.81
C ASN A 68 25.39 3.02 -42.70
N ASP A 69 25.33 3.36 -44.00
CA ASP A 69 26.10 2.86 -45.14
C ASP A 69 27.54 2.40 -44.86
#